data_AF-M5SGA2-F1
#
_entry.id   AF-M5SGA2-F1
#
_cell.length_a   1.000
_cell.length_b   1.000
_cell.length_c   1.000
_cell.angle_alpha   90.00
_cell.angle_beta   90.00
_cell.angle_gamma   90.00
#
_symmetry.space_group_name_H-M   'P 1'
#
loop_
_entity.id
_entity.type
_entity.pdbx_description
1 polymer ?
#
loop_
_entity_poly.entity_id
_entity_poly.type
_entity_poly.pdbx_seq_one_letter_code
_entity_poly.pdbx_strand_id
1 'polypeptide(L)'
;MQVLGTVLIWARCANATKVDYCFDRSEPFRYFDEAFQEVKSEFVQPPEELRPDLAHVLFLNAIDGHPLIRPWRRLLRWSFGWYTTALLRVPDPENQTESEWMMVVNGEHAEFELLATRPLLLSE
;
A
#
# COMPACT_ATOMS: atom_id res chain seq x y z
N MET A 1 -4.23 -8.68 -2.92
CA MET A 1 -4.92 -7.52 -2.33
C MET A 1 -5.11 -7.65 -0.82
N GLN A 2 -5.48 -8.81 -0.28
CA GLN A 2 -5.69 -8.99 1.17
C GLN A 2 -4.48 -8.61 2.03
N VAL A 3 -3.26 -9.07 1.68
CA VAL A 3 -2.06 -8.80 2.50
C VAL A 3 -1.73 -7.31 2.61
N LEU A 4 -1.78 -6.56 1.49
CA LEU A 4 -1.53 -5.11 1.51
C LEU A 4 -2.61 -4.36 2.29
N GLY A 5 -3.88 -4.73 2.12
CA GLY A 5 -4.98 -4.16 2.89
C GLY A 5 -4.77 -4.36 4.40
N THR A 6 -4.36 -5.55 4.81
CA THR A 6 -4.02 -5.87 6.20
C THR A 6 -2.87 -4.99 6.73
N VAL A 7 -1.79 -4.83 5.96
CA VAL A 7 -0.67 -3.95 6.36
C VAL A 7 -1.13 -2.51 6.57
N LEU A 8 -1.96 -1.98 5.68
CA LEU A 8 -2.47 -0.60 5.79
C LEU A 8 -3.47 -0.43 6.95
N ILE A 9 -4.24 -1.47 7.26
CA ILE A 9 -5.07 -1.52 8.48
C ILE A 9 -4.18 -1.47 9.72
N TRP A 10 -3.14 -2.30 9.79
CA TRP A 10 -2.20 -2.31 10.91
C TRP A 10 -1.49 -0.97 11.08
N ALA A 11 -1.05 -0.35 9.98
CA ALA A 11 -0.45 0.97 9.98
C ALA A 11 -1.41 2.00 10.62
N ARG A 12 -2.68 2.01 10.17
CA ARG A 12 -3.71 2.91 10.73
C ARG A 12 -3.96 2.64 12.21
N CYS A 13 -4.10 1.39 12.62
CA CYS A 13 -4.30 1.02 14.03
C CYS A 13 -3.10 1.45 14.92
N ALA A 14 -1.90 1.49 14.36
CA ALA A 14 -0.69 1.99 15.03
C ALA A 14 -0.55 3.53 14.97
N ASN A 15 -1.57 4.26 14.51
CA ASN A 15 -1.55 5.71 14.27
C ASN A 15 -0.49 6.17 13.26
N ALA A 16 -0.10 5.30 12.33
CA ALA A 16 0.76 5.70 11.22
C ALA A 16 -0.05 6.43 10.14
N THR A 17 0.51 7.53 9.64
CA THR A 17 -0.03 8.28 8.50
C THR A 17 0.81 8.10 7.25
N LYS A 18 2.02 7.54 7.38
CA LYS A 18 2.87 7.18 6.26
C LYS A 18 3.43 5.76 6.42
N VAL A 19 3.50 5.02 5.31
CA VAL A 19 4.16 3.71 5.23
C VAL A 19 5.22 3.75 4.15
N ASP A 20 6.40 3.24 4.48
CA ASP A 20 7.52 3.07 3.56
C ASP A 20 7.72 1.57 3.30
N TYR A 21 7.66 1.16 2.04
CA TYR A 21 7.94 -0.20 1.59
C TYR A 21 9.19 -0.25 0.73
N CYS A 22 10.17 -1.06 1.13
CA CYS A 22 11.37 -1.31 0.36
C CYS A 22 11.66 -2.81 0.29
N PHE A 23 11.73 -3.36 -0.93
CA PHE A 23 11.87 -4.80 -1.16
C PHE A 23 13.14 -5.40 -0.54
N ASP A 24 14.27 -4.67 -0.61
CA ASP A 24 15.58 -5.17 -0.18
C ASP A 24 15.79 -5.20 1.33
N ARG A 25 14.83 -4.72 2.12
CA ARG A 25 14.96 -4.68 3.59
C ARG A 25 14.50 -5.98 4.22
N SER A 26 15.18 -6.38 5.30
CA SER A 26 14.75 -7.49 6.17
C SER A 26 13.36 -7.24 6.78
N GLU A 27 13.07 -5.97 7.08
CA GLU A 27 11.76 -5.47 7.47
C GLU A 27 11.28 -4.50 6.37
N PRO A 28 10.52 -5.01 5.38
CA PRO A 28 10.20 -4.22 4.20
C PRO A 28 9.28 -3.04 4.50
N PHE A 29 8.39 -3.14 5.49
CA PHE A 29 7.49 -2.06 5.88
C PHE A 29 7.99 -1.28 7.09
N ARG A 30 8.03 0.04 6.98
CA ARG A 30 8.22 0.97 8.09
C ARG A 30 7.03 1.91 8.19
N TYR A 31 6.62 2.23 9.40
CA TYR A 31 5.43 3.03 9.67
C TYR A 31 5.84 4.33 10.35
N PHE A 32 5.25 5.44 9.93
CA PHE A 32 5.57 6.77 10.45
C PHE A 32 4.29 7.52 10.81
N ASP A 33 4.35 8.28 11.89
CA ASP A 33 3.31 9.24 12.27
C ASP A 33 3.41 10.55 11.47
N GLU A 34 2.52 11.50 11.76
CA GLU A 34 2.50 12.84 11.13
C GLU A 34 3.77 13.67 11.39
N ALA A 35 4.51 13.35 12.46
CA ALA A 35 5.77 13.99 12.82
C ALA A 35 6.99 13.25 12.22
N PHE A 36 6.76 12.28 11.32
CA PHE A 36 7.77 11.42 10.71
C PHE A 36 8.58 10.60 11.73
N GLN A 37 8.02 10.36 12.92
CA GLN A 37 8.61 9.44 13.89
C GLN A 37 8.17 8.02 13.57
N GLU A 38 9.12 7.08 13.63
CA GLU A 38 8.83 5.69 13.39
C GLU A 38 7.97 5.11 14.52
N VAL A 39 6.81 4.57 14.17
CA VAL A 39 5.89 3.93 15.11
C VAL A 39 5.99 2.42 15.00
N LYS A 40 6.06 1.76 16.15
CA LYS A 40 6.05 0.30 16.20
C LYS A 40 4.61 -0.18 16.18
N SER A 41 4.25 -0.92 15.14
CA SER A 41 3.03 -1.73 15.14
C SER A 41 3.31 -3.05 15.87
N GLU A 42 2.33 -3.54 16.63
CA GLU A 42 2.36 -4.88 17.24
C GLU A 42 2.34 -6.00 16.18
N PHE A 43 2.01 -5.66 14.92
CA PHE A 43 1.83 -6.59 13.81
C PHE A 43 2.98 -6.42 12.81
N VAL A 44 4.03 -7.20 13.06
CA VAL A 44 5.42 -6.80 12.80
C VAL A 44 5.81 -6.78 11.33
N GLN A 45 5.42 -7.74 10.50
CA GLN A 45 5.63 -7.76 9.06
C GLN A 45 4.76 -8.87 8.45
N PRO A 46 4.43 -8.81 7.15
CA PRO A 46 3.94 -9.99 6.45
C PRO A 46 4.96 -11.15 6.52
N PRO A 47 4.50 -12.42 6.62
CA PRO A 47 5.36 -13.59 6.51
C PRO A 47 6.28 -13.53 5.27
N GLU A 48 7.51 -14.02 5.38
CA GLU A 48 8.50 -13.92 4.29
C GLU A 48 8.00 -14.53 2.98
N GLU A 49 7.22 -15.61 3.08
CA GLU A 49 6.60 -16.34 1.97
C GLU A 49 5.68 -15.46 1.11
N LEU A 50 5.09 -14.40 1.68
CA LEU A 50 4.16 -13.50 1.00
C LEU A 50 4.84 -12.24 0.43
N ARG A 51 6.14 -12.04 0.69
CA ARG A 51 6.90 -10.88 0.17
C ARG A 51 6.98 -10.83 -1.36
N PRO A 52 7.19 -11.94 -2.09
CA PRO A 52 7.19 -11.92 -3.56
C PRO A 52 5.83 -11.54 -4.15
N ASP A 53 4.75 -12.05 -3.52
CA ASP A 53 3.38 -11.73 -3.93
C ASP A 53 3.02 -10.27 -3.64
N LEU A 54 3.55 -9.68 -2.56
CA LEU A 54 3.39 -8.26 -2.27
C LEU A 54 4.03 -7.38 -3.32
N ALA A 55 5.28 -7.67 -3.71
CA ALA A 55 5.93 -6.98 -4.82
C ALA A 55 5.08 -7.12 -6.10
N HIS A 56 4.65 -8.35 -6.44
CA HIS A 56 3.80 -8.58 -7.60
C HIS A 56 2.47 -7.79 -7.54
N VAL A 57 1.81 -7.73 -6.38
CA VAL A 57 0.54 -7.02 -6.18
C VAL A 57 0.74 -5.50 -6.28
N LEU A 58 1.80 -4.97 -5.66
CA LEU A 58 2.14 -3.54 -5.71
C LEU A 58 2.51 -3.11 -7.13
N PHE A 59 3.37 -3.87 -7.80
CA PHE A 59 3.91 -3.51 -9.10
C PHE A 59 3.02 -3.90 -10.28
N LEU A 60 2.16 -4.91 -10.18
CA LEU A 60 1.29 -5.30 -11.29
C LEU A 60 -0.14 -4.85 -11.06
N ASN A 61 -0.76 -5.01 -9.90
CA ASN A 61 -2.18 -4.63 -9.79
C ASN A 61 -2.40 -3.11 -9.73
N ALA A 62 -1.50 -2.36 -9.08
CA ALA A 62 -1.61 -0.91 -9.08
C ALA A 62 -1.23 -0.27 -10.42
N ILE A 63 -0.21 -0.83 -11.09
CA ILE A 63 0.34 -0.29 -12.35
C ILE A 63 -0.47 -0.74 -13.55
N ASP A 64 -0.78 -2.03 -13.67
CA ASP A 64 -1.35 -2.56 -14.90
C ASP A 64 -2.87 -2.32 -15.02
N GLY A 65 -3.55 -2.05 -13.90
CA GLY A 65 -4.98 -1.75 -13.89
C GLY A 65 -5.82 -2.79 -14.65
N HIS A 66 -6.88 -2.33 -15.32
CA HIS A 66 -7.78 -3.19 -16.09
C HIS A 66 -7.02 -3.94 -17.21
N PRO A 67 -7.33 -5.23 -17.49
CA PRO A 67 -6.57 -6.08 -18.42
C PRO A 67 -6.38 -5.48 -19.82
N LEU A 68 -7.29 -4.63 -20.26
CA LEU A 68 -7.25 -3.95 -21.57
C LEU A 68 -6.19 -2.84 -21.66
N ILE A 69 -5.80 -2.24 -20.53
CA ILE A 69 -4.85 -1.11 -20.48
C ILE A 69 -3.41 -1.59 -20.27
N ARG A 70 -3.24 -2.86 -19.86
CA ARG A 70 -1.95 -3.54 -19.62
C ARG A 70 -0.91 -3.28 -20.72
N PRO A 71 -1.18 -3.55 -22.02
CA PRO A 71 -0.16 -3.46 -23.06
C PRO A 71 0.37 -2.03 -23.23
N TRP A 72 -0.54 -1.05 -23.15
CA TRP A 72 -0.22 0.37 -23.29
C TRP A 72 0.61 0.88 -22.11
N ARG A 73 0.32 0.45 -20.89
CA ARG A 73 1.12 0.82 -19.70
C ARG A 73 2.48 0.12 -19.67
N ARG A 74 2.61 -1.09 -20.22
CA ARG A 74 3.92 -1.74 -20.43
C ARG A 74 4.82 -0.91 -21.35
N LEU A 75 4.25 -0.35 -22.41
CA LEU A 75 4.98 0.54 -23.32
C LEU A 75 5.34 1.88 -22.66
N LEU A 76 4.43 2.48 -21.90
CA LEU A 76 4.69 3.74 -21.19
C LEU A 76 5.80 3.62 -20.12
N ARG A 77 6.00 2.44 -19.52
CA ARG A 77 7.11 2.17 -18.58
C ARG A 77 8.49 2.37 -19.20
N TRP A 78 8.65 2.06 -20.49
CA TRP A 78 9.92 2.30 -21.19
C TRP A 78 10.22 3.79 -21.34
N SER A 79 9.20 4.64 -21.34
CA SER A 79 9.32 6.07 -21.65
C SER A 79 9.35 6.97 -20.41
N PHE A 80 8.65 6.60 -19.33
CA PHE A 80 8.45 7.46 -18.15
C PHE A 80 9.10 6.93 -16.86
N GLY A 81 9.81 5.81 -16.93
CA GLY A 81 10.35 5.15 -15.74
C GLY A 81 9.28 4.44 -14.91
N TRP A 82 9.72 3.79 -13.84
CA TRP A 82 8.89 2.95 -12.95
C TRP A 82 8.14 3.77 -11.90
N TYR A 83 7.67 4.97 -12.27
CA TYR A 83 6.91 5.84 -11.40
C TYR A 83 5.41 5.61 -11.58
N THR A 84 4.69 5.28 -10.52
CA THR A 84 3.22 5.15 -10.55
C THR A 84 2.57 5.72 -9.32
N THR A 85 1.29 6.08 -9.44
CA THR A 85 0.46 6.50 -8.31
C THR A 85 -0.87 5.77 -8.34
N ALA A 86 -1.36 5.32 -7.20
CA ALA A 86 -2.67 4.67 -7.08
C ALA A 86 -3.38 5.09 -5.79
N LEU A 87 -4.68 5.32 -5.87
CA LEU A 87 -5.54 5.52 -4.71
C LEU A 87 -6.09 4.17 -4.25
N LEU A 88 -5.84 3.82 -2.99
CA LEU A 88 -6.30 2.57 -2.38
C LEU A 88 -7.37 2.89 -1.33
N ARG A 89 -8.50 2.20 -1.41
CA ARG A 89 -9.53 2.21 -0.36
C ARG A 89 -9.45 0.90 0.40
N VAL A 90 -9.20 0.99 1.69
CA VAL A 90 -8.98 -0.16 2.56
C VAL A 90 -10.07 -0.17 3.63
N PRO A 91 -11.09 -1.04 3.47
CA PRO A 91 -12.12 -1.21 4.48
C PRO A 91 -11.57 -2.00 5.66
N ASP A 92 -11.94 -1.58 6.87
CA ASP A 92 -11.73 -2.28 8.12
C ASP A 92 -13.09 -2.54 8.78
N PRO A 93 -13.69 -3.72 8.53
CA PRO A 93 -14.98 -4.09 9.11
C PRO A 93 -14.95 -4.25 10.63
N GLU A 94 -13.81 -4.65 11.21
CA GLU A 94 -13.68 -4.87 12.65
C GLU A 94 -13.78 -3.55 13.43
N ASN A 95 -13.16 -2.50 12.88
CA ASN A 95 -13.19 -1.16 13.44
C ASN A 95 -14.30 -0.26 12.84
N GLN A 96 -15.12 -0.78 11.93
CA GLN A 96 -16.16 -0.03 11.20
C GLN A 96 -15.63 1.24 10.51
N THR A 97 -14.44 1.17 9.91
CA THR A 97 -13.82 2.31 9.22
C THR A 97 -13.40 1.94 7.80
N GLU A 98 -13.21 2.94 6.96
CA GLU A 98 -12.54 2.84 5.68
C GLU A 98 -11.42 3.88 5.65
N SER A 99 -10.22 3.45 5.23
CA SER A 99 -9.07 4.35 5.05
C SER A 99 -8.73 4.52 3.57
N GLU A 100 -8.44 5.76 3.16
CA GLU A 100 -7.99 6.12 1.82
C GLU A 100 -6.49 6.38 1.85
N TRP A 101 -5.72 5.62 1.07
CA TRP A 101 -4.26 5.72 1.00
C TRP A 101 -3.83 6.10 -0.42
N MET A 102 -2.99 7.13 -0.55
CA MET A 102 -2.25 7.39 -1.78
C MET A 102 -0.99 6.52 -1.77
N MET A 103 -0.85 5.67 -2.78
CA MET A 103 0.38 4.91 -3.00
C MET A 103 1.18 5.56 -4.12
N VAL A 104 2.47 5.76 -3.89
CA VAL A 104 3.45 6.18 -4.89
C VAL A 104 4.50 5.07 -5.01
N VAL A 105 4.74 4.58 -6.22
CA VAL A 105 5.73 3.53 -6.47
C VAL A 105 6.83 4.11 -7.33
N ASN A 106 8.07 3.83 -6.96
CA ASN A 106 9.27 4.23 -7.69
C ASN A 106 10.29 3.08 -7.72
N GLY A 107 10.29 2.30 -8.79
CA GLY A 107 11.20 1.16 -8.93
C GLY A 107 10.86 0.05 -7.94
N GLU A 108 11.72 -0.23 -6.97
CA GLU A 108 11.52 -1.27 -5.93
C GLU A 108 11.06 -0.68 -4.57
N HIS A 109 10.73 0.61 -4.60
CA HIS A 109 10.31 1.39 -3.45
C HIS A 109 8.85 1.81 -3.63
N ALA A 110 8.06 1.74 -2.56
CA ALA A 110 6.70 2.26 -2.54
C ALA A 110 6.43 3.03 -1.24
N GLU A 111 5.82 4.19 -1.36
CA GLU A 111 5.35 5.00 -0.25
C GLU A 111 3.83 5.01 -0.23
N PHE A 112 3.24 5.01 0.96
CA PHE A 112 1.82 5.13 1.18
C PHE A 112 1.56 6.28 2.14
N GLU A 113 0.61 7.13 1.79
CA GLU A 113 0.21 8.29 2.58
C GLU A 113 -1.29 8.20 2.87
N LEU A 114 -1.66 8.27 4.14
CA LEU A 114 -3.05 8.26 4.58
C LEU A 114 -3.68 9.62 4.24
N LEU A 115 -4.69 9.61 3.38
CA LEU A 115 -5.41 10.82 2.98
C LEU A 115 -6.61 11.10 3.88
N ALA A 116 -7.34 10.06 4.24
CA ALA A 116 -8.55 10.17 5.05
C ALA A 116 -8.90 8.84 5.72
N THR A 117 -9.56 8.93 6.87
CA THR A 117 -10.28 7.81 7.49
C THR A 117 -11.74 8.22 7.67
N ARG A 118 -12.66 7.36 7.27
CA ARG A 118 -14.11 7.61 7.31
C ARG A 118 -14.84 6.43 7.96
N PRO A 119 -16.03 6.63 8.53
CA PRO A 119 -16.89 5.53 8.94
C PRO A 119 -17.22 4.63 7.74
N LEU A 120 -17.20 3.31 7.95
CA LEU A 120 -17.56 2.33 6.92
C LEU A 120 -19.08 2.38 6.73
N LEU A 121 -19.55 2.91 5.60
CA LEU A 121 -20.96 2.84 5.23
C LEU A 121 -21.25 1.45 4.66
N LEU A 122 -21.76 0.55 5.51
CA LEU A 122 -22.36 -0.69 5.05
C LEU A 122 -23.65 -0.31 4.31
N SER A 123 -23.63 -0.36 2.99
CA SER A 123 -24.85 -0.29 2.18
C SER A 123 -25.75 -1.47 2.56
N GLU A 124 -26.90 -1.16 3.16
CA GLU A 124 -28.01 -2.10 3.41
C GLU A 124 -28.50 -2.80 2.14
#